data_AF-A0A7Y7USL2-F1
#
_entry.id   AF-A0A7Y7USL2-F1
#
_cell.length_a   1.000
_cell.length_b   1.000
_cell.length_c   1.000
_cell.angle_alpha   90.00
_cell.angle_beta   90.00
_cell.angle_gamma   90.00
#
_symmetry.space_group_name_H-M   'P 1'
#
loop_
_entity.id
_entity.type
_entity.pdbx_description
1 polymer ?
#
loop_
_entity_poly.entity_id
_entity_poly.type
_entity_poly.pdbx_seq_one_letter_code
_entity_poly.pdbx_strand_id
1 'polypeptide(L)' 'MMVTMLLLLALAGQETAPASVPPSKKDKVICKKEEATGSRLGGRRICHTRLEWDEIALIARRDVQEAATRTRGPVGN' A
#
# COMPACT_ATOMS: atom_id res chain seq x y z
N MET A 1 10.82 -47.36 -39.11
CA MET A 1 10.43 -45.94 -39.27
C MET A 1 9.95 -45.37 -37.93
N MET A 2 10.77 -45.40 -36.86
CA MET A 2 10.34 -44.98 -35.52
C MET A 2 11.48 -44.40 -34.65
N VAL A 3 12.62 -44.02 -35.24
CA VAL A 3 13.80 -43.56 -34.47
C VAL A 3 14.18 -42.09 -34.75
N THR A 4 13.44 -41.38 -35.61
CA THR A 4 13.76 -39.99 -36.01
C THR A 4 12.95 -38.90 -35.29
N MET A 5 12.11 -39.26 -34.30
CA MET A 5 11.13 -38.35 -33.69
C MET A 5 11.40 -38.07 -32.20
N LEU A 6 12.67 -37.94 -31.80
CA LEU A 6 13.04 -37.68 -30.40
C LEU A 6 14.25 -36.74 -30.25
N LEU A 7 14.33 -35.66 -31.05
CA LEU A 7 15.49 -34.74 -31.01
C LEU A 7 15.18 -33.24 -30.89
N LEU A 8 13.95 -32.79 -30.56
CA LEU A 8 13.63 -31.36 -30.72
C LEU A 8 12.99 -30.63 -29.52
N LEU A 9 13.21 -31.05 -28.26
CA LEU A 9 12.67 -30.32 -27.09
C LEU A 9 13.74 -29.90 -26.07
N ALA A 10 14.75 -29.16 -26.50
CA ALA A 10 15.64 -28.44 -25.59
C ALA A 10 15.71 -26.95 -25.94
N LEU A 11 14.57 -26.26 -25.89
CA LEU A 11 14.57 -24.80 -25.82
C LEU A 11 14.66 -24.42 -24.33
N ALA A 12 15.89 -24.28 -23.84
CA ALA A 12 16.17 -23.79 -22.50
C ALA A 12 15.63 -22.36 -22.36
N GLY A 13 14.61 -22.19 -21.52
CA GLY A 13 14.13 -20.89 -21.09
C GLY A 13 15.26 -20.17 -20.35
N GLN A 14 15.83 -19.15 -20.97
CA GLN A 14 16.64 -18.16 -20.26
C GLN A 14 15.68 -17.34 -19.41
N GLU A 15 15.54 -17.74 -18.14
CA GLU A 15 14.84 -16.95 -17.15
C GLU A 15 15.72 -15.75 -16.83
N THR A 16 15.52 -14.67 -17.59
CA THR A 16 16.10 -13.36 -17.32
C THR A 16 15.58 -12.92 -15.96
N ALA A 17 16.39 -13.12 -14.92
CA ALA A 17 16.08 -12.64 -13.58
C ALA A 17 15.80 -11.13 -13.66
N PRO A 18 14.63 -10.66 -13.20
CA PRO A 18 14.31 -9.24 -13.28
C PRO A 18 15.32 -8.48 -12.42
N ALA A 19 16.04 -7.56 -13.06
CA ALA A 19 16.93 -6.65 -12.37
C ALA A 19 16.13 -5.88 -11.32
N SER A 20 16.48 -6.06 -10.04
CA SER A 20 15.79 -5.41 -8.93
C SER A 20 16.07 -3.91 -8.97
N VAL A 21 15.10 -3.14 -9.45
CA VAL A 21 15.15 -1.67 -9.40
C VAL A 21 15.05 -1.26 -7.92
N PRO A 22 15.96 -0.43 -7.41
CA PRO A 22 15.89 0.00 -6.02
C PRO A 22 14.56 0.74 -5.79
N PRO A 23 13.81 0.41 -4.73
CA PRO A 23 12.51 1.01 -4.47
C PRO A 23 12.68 2.52 -4.33
N SER A 24 11.84 3.28 -5.03
CA SER A 24 11.80 4.73 -4.92
C SER A 24 11.52 5.10 -3.46
N LYS A 25 11.96 6.29 -3.01
CA LYS A 25 11.71 6.71 -1.62
C LYS A 25 10.21 6.74 -1.26
N LYS A 26 9.33 6.81 -2.26
CA LYS A 26 7.87 6.75 -2.15
C LYS A 26 7.34 5.35 -1.81
N ASP A 27 8.10 4.31 -2.15
CA ASP A 27 7.76 2.89 -1.95
C ASP A 27 8.20 2.37 -0.58
N LYS A 28 8.84 3.22 0.24
CA LYS A 28 9.26 2.84 1.59
C LYS A 28 8.05 2.59 2.46
N VAL A 29 7.94 1.36 2.95
CA VAL A 29 6.94 0.94 3.94
C VAL A 29 7.29 1.53 5.30
N ILE A 30 6.32 2.18 5.93
CA ILE A 30 6.40 2.83 7.24
C ILE A 30 5.32 2.20 8.12
N CYS A 31 5.74 1.62 9.24
CA CYS A 31 4.85 0.99 10.21
C CYS A 31 4.61 1.91 11.41
N LYS A 32 3.36 2.25 11.69
CA LYS A 32 2.93 3.02 12.88
C LYS A 32 2.15 2.11 13.83
N LYS A 33 2.21 2.39 15.14
CA LYS A 33 1.36 1.73 16.14
C LYS A 33 0.11 2.58 16.31
N GLU A 34 -1.06 1.99 16.06
CA GLU A 34 -2.36 2.60 16.27
C GLU A 34 -2.95 2.02 17.55
N GLU A 35 -3.17 2.88 18.54
CA GLU A 35 -3.84 2.51 19.78
C GLU A 35 -5.34 2.72 19.61
N ALA A 36 -6.11 1.64 19.73
CA ALA A 36 -7.57 1.75 19.74
C ALA A 36 -8.00 2.31 21.09
N THR A 37 -8.61 3.50 21.09
CA THR A 37 -9.14 4.14 22.31
C THR A 37 -10.09 3.20 23.04
N GLY A 38 -9.80 2.91 24.31
CA GLY A 38 -10.61 2.00 25.13
C GLY A 38 -10.33 0.50 24.94
N SER A 39 -9.38 0.11 24.07
CA SER A 39 -9.00 -1.29 23.91
C SER A 39 -8.09 -1.76 25.04
N ARG A 40 -8.47 -2.87 25.69
CA ARG A 40 -7.65 -3.56 26.70
C ARG A 40 -6.54 -4.44 26.09
N LEU A 41 -6.65 -4.74 24.79
CA LEU A 41 -5.76 -5.64 24.07
C LEU A 41 -4.50 -4.94 23.51
N GLY A 42 -4.32 -3.65 23.79
CA GLY A 42 -3.23 -2.84 23.25
C GLY A 42 -3.47 -2.40 21.81
N GLY A 43 -2.51 -1.63 21.27
CA GLY A 43 -2.56 -1.12 19.89
C GLY A 43 -2.06 -2.13 18.85
N ARG A 44 -2.52 -1.98 17.61
CA ARG A 44 -2.07 -2.77 16.44
C ARG A 44 -0.99 -2.02 15.65
N ARG A 45 -0.11 -2.75 14.96
CA ARG A 45 0.83 -2.15 14.01
C ARG A 45 0.20 -2.10 12.62
N ILE A 46 0.25 -0.93 11.99
CA ILE A 46 -0.26 -0.70 10.64
C ILE A 46 0.90 -0.22 9.79
N CYS A 47 1.14 -0.90 8.68
CA CYS A 47 2.22 -0.62 7.76
C CYS A 47 1.64 -0.20 6.42
N HIS A 48 2.08 0.96 5.93
CA HIS A 48 1.72 1.50 4.63
C HIS A 48 2.96 2.10 3.98
N THR A 49 2.95 2.22 2.66
CA THR A 49 3.95 3.01 1.94
C THR A 49 3.84 4.48 2.29
N ARG A 50 4.87 5.27 1.97
CA ARG A 50 4.80 6.72 2.20
C ARG A 50 3.68 7.37 1.39
N LEU A 51 3.47 6.91 0.15
CA LEU A 51 2.39 7.40 -0.71
C LEU A 51 1.01 7.18 -0.08
N GLU A 52 0.75 5.96 0.42
CA GLU A 52 -0.50 5.61 1.08
C GLU A 52 -0.72 6.43 2.36
N TRP A 53 0.33 6.66 3.16
CA TRP A 53 0.21 7.51 4.35
C TRP A 53 -0.16 8.96 4.03
N ASP A 54 0.38 9.49 2.92
CA ASP A 54 0.07 10.85 2.48
C ASP A 54 -1.39 10.94 2.03
N GLU A 55 -1.90 9.93 1.31
CA GLU A 55 -3.32 9.82 0.93
C GLU A 55 -4.25 9.74 2.15
N ILE A 56 -3.95 8.87 3.11
CA ILE A 56 -4.72 8.73 4.37
C ILE A 56 -4.79 10.08 5.09
N ALA A 57 -3.67 10.81 5.15
CA ALA A 57 -3.61 12.12 5.79
C ALA A 57 -4.44 13.19 5.05
N LEU A 58 -4.50 13.14 3.72
CA LEU A 58 -5.33 14.05 2.92
C LEU A 58 -6.82 13.79 3.15
N ILE A 59 -7.24 12.53 3.15
CA ILE A 59 -8.63 12.14 3.40
C ILE A 59 -9.05 12.58 4.81
N ALA A 60 -8.25 12.24 5.84
CA ALA A 60 -8.56 12.61 7.22
C ALA A 60 -8.73 14.12 7.42
N ARG A 61 -7.92 14.95 6.75
CA ARG A 61 -8.07 16.42 6.80
C ARG A 61 -9.38 16.90 6.17
N ARG A 62 -9.76 16.32 5.02
CA ARG A 62 -11.02 16.64 4.35
C ARG A 62 -12.21 16.30 5.24
N ASP A 63 -12.19 15.11 5.85
CA ASP A 63 -13.29 14.64 6.70
C ASP A 63 -13.45 15.54 7.93
N VAL A 64 -12.34 15.94 8.57
CA VAL A 64 -12.34 16.89 9.68
C VAL A 64 -12.87 18.25 9.25
N GLN A 65 -12.46 18.75 8.08
CA GLN A 65 -12.95 20.02 7.54
C GLN A 65 -14.45 19.97 7.26
N GLU A 66 -14.95 18.89 6.67
CA GLU A 66 -16.37 18.71 6.40
C GLU A 66 -17.18 18.65 7.71
N ALA A 67 -16.72 17.88 8.69
CA ALA A 67 -17.34 17.80 10.01
C ALA A 67 -17.33 19.17 10.72
N ALA A 68 -16.23 19.92 10.62
CA ALA A 68 -16.13 21.28 11.17
C ALA A 68 -17.13 22.23 10.49
N THR A 69 -17.30 22.16 9.17
CA THR A 69 -18.30 22.98 8.46
C THR A 69 -19.73 22.61 8.86
N ARG A 70 -20.06 21.32 9.01
CA ARG A 70 -21.41 20.90 9.47
C ARG A 70 -21.72 21.34 10.89
N THR A 71 -20.75 21.22 11.80
CA THR A 71 -20.93 21.61 13.21
C THR A 71 -20.99 23.12 13.38
N ARG A 72 -20.30 23.87 12.51
CA ARG A 72 -20.36 25.33 12.42
C ARG A 72 -21.50 25.77 11.50
N GLY A 73 -22.72 25.28 11.81
CA GLY A 73 -23.96 25.73 11.18
C GLY A 73 -24.06 27.26 11.20
N PRO A 74 -24.91 27.86 10.34
CA PRO A 74 -24.89 29.30 10.08
C PRO A 74 -24.99 30.04 11.40
N VAL A 75 -23.97 30.85 11.72
CA VAL A 75 -24.09 31.87 12.77
C VAL A 75 -25.27 32.73 12.32
N GLY A 76 -26.38 32.60 13.03
CA GLY A 76 -27.65 33.26 12.71
C GLY A 76 -27.45 34.75 12.48
N ASN A 77 -28.18 35.27 11.49
CA ASN A 77 -28.30 36.69 11.17
C ASN A 77 -28.88 37.45 12.36
#